data_AF-T0YR53-F1
#
_entry.id   AF-T0YR53-F1
#
_cell.length_a   1.000
_cell.length_b   1.000
_cell.length_c   1.000
_cell.angle_alpha   90.00
_cell.angle_beta   90.00
_cell.angle_gamma   90.00
#
_symmetry.space_group_name_H-M   'P 1'
#
loop_
_entity.id
_entity.type
_entity.pdbx_description
1 polymer ?
#
loop_
_entity_poly.entity_id
_entity_poly.type
_entity_poly.pdbx_seq_one_letter_code
_entity_poly.pdbx_strand_id
1 'polypeptide(L)' 'MADARRRSTASAVRVRWEREARAARTQAPAGRLPLLAEPVKDPDEQFLHRIGFPGEYPYTRGIQPTMYRGRLWTFRQYSG' A
#
# COMPACT_ATOMS: atom_id res chain seq x y z
N MET A 1 -33.98 -14.26 -2.09
CA MET A 1 -32.66 -14.86 -1.83
C MET A 1 -31.78 -14.70 -3.07
N ALA A 2 -31.06 -13.59 -3.20
CA ALA A 2 -30.15 -13.37 -4.31
C ALA A 2 -28.95 -12.56 -3.79
N ASP A 3 -28.03 -13.26 -3.13
CA ASP A 3 -26.79 -12.67 -2.61
C ASP A 3 -25.58 -13.31 -3.29
N ALA A 4 -24.49 -12.55 -3.29
CA ALA A 4 -23.12 -13.00 -3.51
C ALA A 4 -22.72 -13.39 -4.93
N ARG A 5 -22.42 -12.39 -5.79
CA ARG A 5 -21.41 -12.57 -6.86
C ARG A 5 -20.82 -11.33 -7.53
N ARG A 6 -20.96 -10.12 -6.96
CA ARG A 6 -20.04 -9.02 -7.30
C ARG A 6 -18.91 -9.01 -6.28
N ARG A 7 -17.90 -9.88 -6.48
CA ARG A 7 -16.59 -9.59 -5.89
C ARG A 7 -16.11 -8.33 -6.58
N SER A 8 -16.26 -7.18 -5.91
CA SER A 8 -15.90 -5.90 -6.51
C SER A 8 -14.42 -5.92 -6.87
N THR A 9 -14.07 -5.32 -8.01
CA THR A 9 -12.67 -5.15 -8.44
C THR A 9 -11.81 -4.56 -7.33
N ALA A 10 -12.43 -3.73 -6.47
CA ALA A 10 -11.82 -3.12 -5.30
C ALA A 10 -11.33 -4.12 -4.24
N SER A 11 -12.04 -5.24 -4.04
CA SER A 11 -11.59 -6.31 -3.15
C SER A 11 -10.34 -7.02 -3.69
N ALA A 12 -10.24 -7.20 -5.01
CA ALA A 12 -9.09 -7.85 -5.64
C ALA A 12 -7.81 -6.98 -5.54
N VAL A 13 -7.90 -5.67 -5.79
CA VAL A 13 -6.78 -4.73 -5.67
C VAL A 13 -6.24 -4.71 -4.24
N ARG A 14 -7.13 -4.71 -3.25
CA ARG A 14 -6.74 -4.76 -1.84
C ARG A 14 -5.98 -6.04 -1.50
N VAL A 15 -6.50 -7.20 -1.89
CA VAL A 15 -5.85 -8.51 -1.59
C VAL A 15 -4.46 -8.59 -2.24
N ARG A 16 -4.32 -8.08 -3.47
CA ARG A 16 -3.02 -8.00 -4.13
C ARG A 16 -2.05 -7.11 -3.36
N TRP A 17 -2.47 -5.89 -3.02
CA TRP A 17 -1.64 -4.95 -2.27
C TRP A 17 -1.22 -5.51 -0.91
N GLU A 18 -2.12 -6.18 -0.17
CA GLU A 18 -1.82 -6.81 1.11
C GLU A 18 -0.73 -7.90 0.99
N ARG A 19 -0.74 -8.67 -0.10
CA ARG A 19 0.31 -9.66 -0.39
C ARG A 19 1.66 -8.99 -0.65
N GLU A 20 1.68 -7.97 -1.50
CA GLU A 20 2.90 -7.24 -1.85
C GLU A 20 3.50 -6.50 -0.63
N ALA A 21 2.65 -5.82 0.15
CA ALA A 21 3.05 -5.12 1.37
C ALA A 21 3.59 -6.07 2.45
N ARG A 22 3.06 -7.30 2.55
CA ARG A 22 3.52 -8.33 3.49
C ARG A 22 4.78 -9.05 3.03
N ALA A 23 4.99 -9.20 1.72
CA ALA A 23 6.16 -9.86 1.14
C ALA A 23 7.44 -9.01 1.25
N ALA A 24 7.30 -7.69 1.35
CA ALA A 24 8.43 -6.81 1.53
C ALA A 24 9.13 -7.06 2.88
N ARG A 25 10.37 -7.57 2.78
CA ARG A 25 11.28 -7.76 3.91
C ARG A 25 11.46 -6.43 4.63
N THR A 26 10.94 -6.34 5.85
CA THR A 26 11.10 -5.17 6.71
C THR A 26 12.55 -5.14 7.18
N GLN A 27 13.40 -4.31 6.56
CA GLN A 27 14.76 -4.06 7.05
C GLN A 27 14.72 -2.93 8.08
N ALA A 28 13.79 -3.00 9.05
CA ALA A 28 13.74 -2.00 10.11
C ALA A 28 14.79 -2.35 11.17
N PRO A 29 15.75 -1.45 11.48
CA PRO A 29 16.69 -1.65 12.58
C PRO A 29 16.03 -1.58 13.97
N ALA A 30 14.81 -1.04 14.05
CA ALA A 30 14.06 -0.84 15.29
C ALA A 30 12.63 -1.35 15.17
N GLY A 31 12.43 -2.66 15.35
CA GLY A 31 11.13 -3.28 15.62
C GLY A 31 10.05 -3.12 14.54
N ARG A 32 8.99 -3.92 14.67
CA ARG A 32 7.80 -3.81 13.83
C ARG A 32 6.97 -2.61 14.32
N LEU A 33 7.21 -1.42 13.77
CA LEU A 33 6.27 -0.30 13.96
C LEU A 33 4.88 -0.76 13.48
N PRO A 34 3.82 -0.69 14.30
CA PRO A 34 2.48 -1.05 13.87
C PRO A 34 2.04 -0.12 12.73
N LEU A 35 1.14 -0.60 11.88
CA LEU A 35 0.42 0.27 10.96
C LEU A 35 -0.39 1.25 11.81
N LEU A 36 0.03 2.52 11.88
CA LEU A 36 -0.65 3.55 12.67
C LEU A 36 -2.06 3.86 12.14
N ALA A 37 -2.30 3.49 10.87
CA ALA A 37 -3.62 3.51 10.26
C ALA A 37 -3.85 2.17 9.56
N GLU A 38 -4.98 1.55 9.87
CA GLU A 38 -5.44 0.41 9.08
C GLU A 38 -5.82 0.89 7.68
N PRO A 39 -5.45 0.14 6.64
CA PRO A 39 -5.87 0.47 5.27
C PRO A 39 -7.41 0.46 5.20
N VAL A 40 -7.96 1.32 4.33
CA VAL A 40 -9.41 1.37 4.07
C VAL A 40 -9.92 -0.04 3.76
N LYS A 41 -10.85 -0.53 4.60
CA LYS A 41 -11.34 -1.90 4.54
C LYS A 41 -12.14 -2.16 3.25
N ASP A 42 -13.05 -1.26 2.92
CA ASP A 42 -13.95 -1.41 1.78
C ASP A 42 -13.81 -0.18 0.86
N PRO A 43 -12.77 -0.15 -0.01
CA PRO A 43 -12.55 0.95 -0.93
C PRO A 43 -13.62 0.97 -2.03
N ASP A 44 -14.13 2.16 -2.33
CA ASP A 44 -14.99 2.42 -3.49
C ASP A 44 -14.17 2.76 -4.74
N GLU A 45 -14.82 2.81 -5.91
CA GLU A 45 -14.13 3.06 -7.18
C GLU A 45 -13.51 4.46 -7.25
N GLN A 46 -14.13 5.47 -6.64
CA GLN A 46 -13.58 6.83 -6.65
C GLN A 46 -12.30 6.89 -5.83
N PHE A 47 -12.24 6.19 -4.70
CA PHE A 47 -11.03 6.04 -3.92
C PHE A 47 -9.90 5.41 -4.73
N LEU A 48 -10.16 4.32 -5.46
CA LEU A 48 -9.14 3.63 -6.27
C LEU A 48 -8.61 4.52 -7.38
N HIS A 49 -9.47 5.30 -8.03
CA HIS A 49 -9.08 6.16 -9.14
C HIS A 49 -8.37 7.43 -8.70
N ARG A 50 -8.69 7.99 -7.53
CA ARG A 50 -8.16 9.28 -7.07
C ARG A 50 -6.98 9.17 -6.11
N ILE A 51 -6.93 8.14 -5.29
CA ILE A 51 -5.95 8.01 -4.19
C ILE A 51 -5.22 6.67 -4.26
N GLY A 52 -5.98 5.57 -4.38
CA GLY A 52 -5.46 4.22 -4.46
C GLY A 52 -4.72 3.73 -3.21
N PHE A 53 -4.05 2.59 -3.37
CA PHE A 53 -3.13 2.03 -2.39
C PHE A 53 -1.67 2.40 -2.75
N PRO A 54 -0.76 2.49 -1.77
CA PRO A 54 0.67 2.69 -2.05
C PRO A 54 1.19 1.60 -3.01
N GLY A 55 1.94 1.99 -4.04
CA GLY A 55 2.44 1.06 -5.07
C GLY A 55 1.47 0.72 -6.19
N GLU A 56 0.26 1.28 -6.19
CA GLU A 56 -0.70 1.18 -7.30
C GLU A 56 -0.97 2.56 -7.89
N TYR A 57 -1.39 2.62 -9.15
CA TYR A 57 -1.92 3.84 -9.75
C TYR A 57 -3.09 4.38 -8.89
N PRO A 58 -3.21 5.70 -8.67
CA PRO A 58 -2.44 6.82 -9.25
C PRO A 58 -1.13 7.17 -8.51
N TYR A 59 -0.63 6.30 -7.64
CA TYR A 59 0.60 6.50 -6.85
C TYR A 59 0.58 7.73 -5.93
N THR A 60 -0.61 8.25 -5.59
CA THR A 60 -0.77 9.41 -4.69
C THR A 60 -0.16 9.17 -3.31
N ARG A 61 -0.13 7.91 -2.87
CA ARG A 61 0.48 7.49 -1.59
C ARG A 61 1.90 6.97 -1.72
N GLY A 62 2.49 7.14 -2.90
CA GLY A 62 3.85 6.73 -3.23
C GLY A 62 3.92 5.49 -4.12
N ILE A 63 5.08 5.33 -4.76
CA ILE A 63 5.34 4.35 -5.80
C ILE A 63 5.66 2.95 -5.26
N GLN A 64 6.02 2.82 -3.99
CA GLN A 64 6.39 1.53 -3.39
C GLN A 64 5.31 1.06 -2.40
N PRO A 65 4.89 -0.21 -2.42
CA PRO A 65 3.87 -0.73 -1.51
C PRO A 65 4.21 -0.57 -0.02
N THR A 66 5.50 -0.63 0.32
CA THR A 66 6.00 -0.49 1.70
C THR A 66 6.68 0.83 2.01
N MET A 67 6.87 1.68 0.99
CA MET A 67 7.55 2.97 1.15
C MET A 67 8.84 2.83 1.97
N TYR A 68 9.11 3.80 2.84
CA TYR A 68 10.33 3.84 3.66
C TYR A 68 10.40 2.76 4.76
N ARG A 69 9.41 1.87 4.87
CA ARG A 69 9.44 0.74 5.81
C ARG A 69 10.23 -0.45 5.26
N GLY A 70 10.31 -0.57 3.94
CA GLY A 70 11.15 -1.57 3.26
C GLY A 70 12.55 -1.04 2.99
N ARG A 71 12.65 0.15 2.39
CA ARG A 71 13.92 0.79 2.04
C ARG A 71 13.87 2.28 2.38
N LEU A 72 14.79 2.73 3.22
CA LEU A 72 14.93 4.15 3.55
C LEU A 72 15.28 4.97 2.30
N TRP A 73 14.91 6.25 2.32
CA TRP A 73 15.37 7.17 1.29
C TRP A 73 16.90 7.26 1.30
N THR A 74 17.49 7.43 0.13
CA THR A 74 18.92 7.71 0.04
C THR A 74 19.15 9.16 0.43
N PHE A 75 19.88 9.37 1.52
CA PHE A 75 20.46 10.68 1.81
C PHE A 75 21.52 10.97 0.74
N ARG A 76 21.29 12.01 -0.06
CA ARG A 76 22.22 12.44 -1.11
C ARG A 76 22.98 13.66 -0.62
N GLN A 77 24.21 13.44 -0.17
CA GLN A 77 25.12 14.53 0.20
C GLN A 77 25.76 15.09 -1.07
N TYR A 78 25.54 16.37 -1.34
CA TYR A 78 26.30 17.09 -2.36
C TYR A 78 27.58 17.60 -1.69
N SER A 79 28.73 17.19 -2.20
CA SER A 79 30.03 17.78 -1.87
C SER A 79 30.58 18.42 -3.14
N GLY A 80 30.80 19.74 -3.08
CA GLY A 80 31.53 20.47 -4.10
C GLY A 80 33.02 20.30 -3.95
#